data_AF-Q21UK8-F1
#
_entry.id   AF-Q21UK8-F1
#
_cell.length_a   1.000
_cell.length_b   1.000
_cell.length_c   1.000
_cell.angle_alpha   90.00
_cell.angle_beta   90.00
_cell.angle_gamma   90.00
#
_symmetry.space_group_name_H-M   'P 1'
#
loop_
_entity.id
_entity.type
_entity.pdbx_description
1 polymer ?
#
loop_
_entity_poly.entity_id
_entity_poly.type
_entity_poly.pdbx_seq_one_letter_code
_entity_poly.pdbx_strand_id
1 'polypeptide(L)'
;MGKFLRENLPDPISYFESEGLKLQGRGIWRTTACSFHGGSDSMRVNTHTGAFVCMAACGARGGDVLAYHMATHGLDFVTAASALGAMQDDGKPNKPHRPKPLPATAALHLLAFESNFVAFAAGSLAHGVIFTDQDRARLYVAARRISQVEEMFA
;
A
#
# COMPACT_ATOMS: atom_id res chain seq x y z
N MET A 1 -8.41 18.82 2.67
CA MET A 1 -7.13 18.09 2.65
C MET A 1 -6.16 19.02 3.33
N GLY A 2 -5.65 18.67 4.51
CA GLY A 2 -4.72 19.52 5.25
C GLY A 2 -3.45 19.78 4.45
N LYS A 3 -2.72 20.83 4.81
CA LYS A 3 -1.44 21.16 4.20
C LYS A 3 -0.33 20.33 4.84
N PHE A 4 0.48 19.67 4.01
CA PHE A 4 1.72 19.04 4.48
C PHE A 4 2.76 20.12 4.79
N LEU A 5 3.31 20.07 6.00
CA LEU A 5 4.39 20.93 6.47
C LEU A 5 5.62 20.07 6.72
N ARG A 6 6.63 20.17 5.84
CA ARG A 6 7.85 19.36 5.92
C ARG A 6 8.65 19.68 7.19
N GLU A 7 8.61 20.92 7.61
CA GLU A 7 9.21 21.47 8.82
C GLU A 7 8.66 20.84 10.12
N ASN A 8 7.47 20.23 10.07
CA ASN A 8 6.86 19.54 11.20
C ASN A 8 7.27 18.06 11.29
N LEU A 9 8.08 17.56 10.35
CA LEU A 9 8.63 16.22 10.49
C LEU A 9 9.49 16.14 11.77
N PRO A 10 9.45 15.02 12.49
CA PRO A 10 10.24 14.86 13.70
C PRO A 10 11.73 14.94 13.39
N ASP A 11 12.50 15.36 14.41
CA ASP A 11 13.96 15.29 14.35
C ASP A 11 14.40 13.87 13.95
N PRO A 12 15.27 13.73 12.92
CA PRO A 12 15.68 12.42 12.43
C PRO A 12 16.25 11.48 13.48
N ILE A 13 17.09 11.99 14.39
CA ILE A 13 17.71 11.15 15.42
C ILE A 13 16.63 10.60 16.35
N SER A 14 15.84 11.52 16.93
CA SER A 14 14.76 11.18 17.86
C SER A 14 13.76 10.20 17.22
N TYR A 15 13.43 10.41 15.95
CA TYR A 15 12.53 9.55 15.19
C TYR A 15 13.10 8.12 15.04
N PHE A 16 14.31 7.96 14.51
CA PHE A 16 14.87 6.61 14.32
C PHE A 16 15.07 5.87 15.64
N GLU A 17 15.46 6.58 16.71
CA GLU A 17 15.57 5.98 18.04
C GLU A 17 14.20 5.54 18.59
N SER A 18 13.13 6.32 18.33
CA SER A 18 11.76 5.95 18.69
C SER A 18 11.24 4.71 17.92
N GLU A 19 11.75 4.47 16.71
CA GLU A 19 11.51 3.25 15.93
C GLU A 19 12.38 2.06 16.43
N GLY A 20 13.10 2.22 17.54
CA GLY A 20 13.92 1.18 18.16
C GLY A 20 15.31 1.00 17.52
N LEU A 21 15.72 1.90 16.63
CA LEU A 21 17.02 1.82 15.99
C LEU A 21 18.12 2.42 16.85
N LYS A 22 19.25 1.71 16.96
CA LYS A 22 20.46 2.22 17.62
C LYS A 22 21.38 2.83 16.58
N LEU A 23 21.60 4.14 16.66
CA LEU A 23 22.44 4.86 15.71
C LEU A 23 23.92 4.85 16.15
N GLN A 24 24.79 4.32 15.31
CA GLN A 24 26.23 4.17 15.57
C GLN A 24 27.08 5.07 14.68
N GLY A 25 28.24 5.47 15.20
CA GLY A 25 29.22 6.27 14.49
C GLY A 25 29.14 7.77 14.79
N ARG A 26 30.07 8.51 14.21
CA ARG A 26 30.20 9.97 14.34
C ARG A 26 29.92 10.63 13.00
N GLY A 27 29.32 11.81 13.01
CA GLY A 27 28.96 12.58 11.81
C GLY A 27 27.51 12.44 11.37
N ILE A 28 27.22 13.02 10.20
CA ILE A 28 25.87 13.18 9.64
C ILE A 28 25.25 11.84 9.23
N TRP A 29 26.05 10.93 8.69
CA TRP A 29 25.58 9.60 8.29
C TRP A 29 25.94 8.56 9.33
N ARG A 30 24.94 8.08 10.08
CA ARG A 30 25.10 7.05 11.12
C ARG A 30 24.67 5.68 10.61
N THR A 31 25.30 4.63 11.11
CA THR A 31 24.99 3.23 10.78
C THR A 31 23.99 2.67 11.78
N THR A 32 23.06 1.84 11.32
CA THR A 32 22.08 1.15 12.17
C THR A 32 21.56 -0.13 11.50
N ALA A 33 20.72 -0.87 12.22
CA ALA A 33 20.06 -2.06 11.72
C ALA A 33 19.06 -1.72 10.61
N CYS A 34 18.91 -2.60 9.62
CA CYS A 34 17.98 -2.42 8.52
C CYS A 34 16.67 -3.16 8.79
N SER A 35 15.59 -2.43 9.11
CA SER A 35 14.27 -3.02 9.37
C SER A 35 13.62 -3.69 8.16
N PHE A 36 14.16 -3.49 6.95
CA PHE A 36 13.60 -4.06 5.71
C PHE A 36 14.05 -5.50 5.43
N HIS A 37 15.25 -5.89 5.89
CA HIS A 37 15.78 -7.25 5.70
C HIS A 37 16.41 -7.86 6.96
N GLY A 38 16.36 -7.15 8.09
CA GLY A 38 16.85 -7.65 9.38
C GLY A 38 18.37 -7.63 9.57
N GLY A 39 19.14 -6.91 8.74
CA GLY A 39 20.59 -6.78 8.92
C GLY A 39 20.96 -5.90 10.13
N SER A 40 22.07 -6.21 10.81
CA SER A 40 22.48 -5.54 12.06
C SER A 40 23.07 -4.13 11.88
N ASP A 41 23.71 -3.87 10.74
CA ASP A 41 24.60 -2.71 10.53
C ASP A 41 24.66 -2.27 9.07
N SER A 42 23.66 -2.64 8.28
CA SER A 42 23.65 -2.43 6.82
C SER A 42 22.94 -1.15 6.38
N MET A 43 22.18 -0.48 7.25
CA MET A 43 21.47 0.76 6.92
C MET A 43 22.22 1.97 7.41
N ARG A 44 22.33 3.00 6.57
CA ARG A 44 22.82 4.32 6.94
C ARG A 44 21.66 5.30 6.97
N VAL A 45 21.63 6.16 7.98
CA VAL A 45 20.66 7.24 8.13
C VAL A 45 21.36 8.59 8.24
N ASN A 46 20.77 9.61 7.64
CA ASN A 46 21.23 10.99 7.68
C ASN A 46 20.54 11.71 8.85
N THR A 47 21.32 12.17 9.81
CA THR A 47 20.79 12.80 11.03
C THR A 47 20.27 14.22 10.83
N HIS A 48 20.51 14.85 9.67
CA HIS A 48 19.98 16.18 9.36
C HIS A 48 18.71 16.11 8.53
N THR A 49 18.65 15.23 7.52
CA THR A 49 17.52 15.16 6.59
C THR A 49 16.55 14.03 6.90
N GLY A 50 16.97 13.02 7.65
CA GLY A 50 16.22 11.78 7.80
C GLY A 50 16.33 10.83 6.62
N ALA A 51 17.14 11.15 5.60
CA ALA A 51 17.36 10.25 4.48
C ALA A 51 17.98 8.93 4.95
N PHE A 52 17.66 7.83 4.29
CA PHE A 52 18.22 6.53 4.61
C PHE A 52 18.60 5.75 3.35
N VAL A 53 19.58 4.87 3.49
CA VAL A 53 20.00 3.94 2.44
C VAL A 53 20.58 2.67 3.05
N CYS A 54 20.05 1.53 2.63
CA CYS A 54 20.61 0.21 2.87
C CYS A 54 21.78 -0.02 1.90
N MET A 55 22.96 -0.28 2.43
CA MET A 55 24.17 -0.54 1.65
C MET A 55 24.27 -2.01 1.18
N ALA A 56 23.36 -2.88 1.65
CA ALA A 56 23.25 -4.26 1.19
C ALA A 56 22.37 -4.37 -0.06
N ALA A 57 22.25 -5.57 -0.63
CA ALA A 57 21.42 -5.85 -1.80
C ALA A 57 19.91 -5.61 -1.60
N CYS A 58 19.47 -5.26 -0.37
CA CYS A 58 18.08 -4.96 -0.06
C CYS A 58 17.56 -3.70 -0.78
N GLY A 59 18.44 -2.76 -1.13
CA GLY A 59 18.10 -1.59 -1.94
C GLY A 59 17.16 -0.56 -1.30
N ALA A 60 16.71 -0.79 -0.06
CA ALA A 60 15.83 0.13 0.65
C ALA A 60 16.48 1.52 0.81
N ARG A 61 15.77 2.57 0.40
CA ARG A 61 16.26 3.95 0.45
C ARG A 61 15.11 4.96 0.49
N GLY A 62 15.37 6.13 1.04
CA GLY A 62 14.41 7.24 1.08
C GLY A 62 15.07 8.57 1.43
N GLY A 63 14.37 9.67 1.16
CA GLY A 63 14.90 11.03 1.27
C GLY A 63 14.70 11.72 2.63
N ASP A 64 13.82 11.20 3.48
CA ASP A 64 13.47 11.76 4.79
C ASP A 64 12.84 10.69 5.72
N VAL A 65 12.54 11.09 6.96
CA VAL A 65 11.88 10.25 7.95
C VAL A 65 10.48 9.79 7.52
N LEU A 66 9.77 10.59 6.72
CA LEU A 66 8.45 10.24 6.22
C LEU A 66 8.53 9.08 5.22
N ALA A 67 9.49 9.12 4.30
CA ALA A 67 9.74 8.03 3.37
C ALA A 67 10.09 6.72 4.11
N TYR A 68 10.84 6.83 5.22
CA TYR A 68 11.12 5.67 6.05
C TYR A 68 9.85 5.13 6.70
N HIS A 69 9.08 6.00 7.38
CA HIS A 69 7.84 5.63 8.07
C HIS A 69 6.81 5.00 7.12
N MET A 70 6.63 5.57 5.92
CA MET A 70 5.76 4.99 4.89
C MET A 70 6.21 3.57 4.52
N ALA A 71 7.51 3.38 4.31
CA ALA A 71 8.05 2.11 3.85
C ALA A 71 8.04 1.02 4.95
N THR A 72 8.29 1.38 6.21
CA THR A 72 8.28 0.42 7.32
C THR A 72 6.88 0.04 7.79
N HIS A 73 5.93 0.97 7.75
CA HIS A 73 4.55 0.76 8.22
C HIS A 73 3.55 0.45 7.10
N GLY A 74 3.97 0.49 5.82
CA GLY A 74 3.11 0.21 4.67
C GLY A 74 1.99 1.24 4.48
N LEU A 75 2.25 2.50 4.86
CA LEU A 75 1.25 3.57 4.88
C LEU A 75 1.31 4.43 3.61
N ASP A 76 0.17 4.97 3.21
CA ASP A 76 0.13 6.04 2.22
C ASP A 76 0.69 7.35 2.80
N PHE A 77 1.01 8.30 1.91
CA PHE A 77 1.62 9.57 2.27
C PHE A 77 0.82 10.37 3.31
N VAL A 78 -0.51 10.47 3.16
CA VAL A 78 -1.35 11.32 4.03
C VAL A 78 -1.45 10.69 5.40
N THR A 79 -1.67 9.38 5.46
CA THR A 79 -1.72 8.62 6.71
C THR A 79 -0.39 8.70 7.45
N ALA A 80 0.73 8.48 6.76
CA ALA A 80 2.06 8.58 7.34
C ALA A 80 2.41 10.00 7.81
N ALA A 81 2.15 11.02 6.99
CA ALA A 81 2.40 12.41 7.37
C ALA A 81 1.55 12.85 8.56
N SER A 82 0.31 12.35 8.66
CA SER A 82 -0.57 12.62 9.82
C SER A 82 -0.05 11.93 11.08
N ALA A 83 0.41 10.67 10.97
CA ALA A 83 1.00 9.94 12.09
C ALA A 83 2.25 10.64 12.65
N LEU A 84 3.03 11.30 11.78
CA LEU A 84 4.21 12.07 12.17
C LEU A 84 3.90 13.51 12.60
N GLY A 85 2.63 13.93 12.66
CA GLY A 85 2.25 15.30 13.03
C GLY A 85 2.60 16.36 11.97
N ALA A 86 2.93 15.94 10.75
CA ALA A 86 3.34 16.81 9.65
C ALA A 86 2.18 17.30 8.77
N MET A 87 0.95 16.95 9.13
CA MET A 87 -0.27 17.47 8.49
C MET A 87 -0.91 18.55 9.35
N GLN A 88 -0.99 19.77 8.82
CA GLN A 88 -1.78 20.85 9.42
C GLN A 88 -3.24 20.70 9.00
N ASP A 89 -4.16 20.68 9.96
CA ASP A 89 -5.59 20.68 9.67
C ASP A 89 -6.01 22.08 9.18
N ASP A 90 -6.57 22.13 7.97
CA ASP A 90 -7.11 23.35 7.38
C ASP A 90 -8.55 23.64 7.87
N GLY A 91 -9.08 22.84 8.80
CA GLY A 91 -10.46 22.92 9.31
C GLY A 91 -11.52 22.59 8.25
N LYS A 92 -11.09 22.12 7.08
CA LYS A 92 -11.96 21.73 5.96
C LYS A 92 -12.19 20.23 6.01
N PRO A 93 -13.45 19.76 5.97
CA PRO A 93 -13.74 18.33 5.98
C PRO A 93 -12.98 17.63 4.84
N ASN A 94 -12.36 16.50 5.16
CA ASN A 94 -11.69 15.69 4.15
C ASN A 94 -12.75 15.23 3.15
N LYS A 95 -12.56 15.53 1.86
CA LYS A 95 -13.48 15.04 0.83
C LYS A 95 -13.23 13.53 0.75
N PRO A 96 -14.22 12.68 1.00
CA PRO A 96 -14.03 11.24 0.86
C PRO A 96 -13.52 10.98 -0.55
N HIS A 97 -12.36 10.32 -0.67
CA HIS A 97 -11.85 9.88 -1.96
C HIS A 97 -12.78 8.78 -2.45
N ARG A 98 -13.77 9.14 -3.26
CA ARG A 98 -14.58 8.15 -3.97
C ARG A 98 -13.64 7.47 -4.98
N PRO A 99 -13.37 6.16 -4.85
CA PRO A 99 -12.58 5.46 -5.85
C PRO A 99 -13.20 5.72 -7.23
N LYS A 100 -12.34 5.98 -8.23
CA LYS A 100 -12.83 6.19 -9.58
C LYS A 100 -13.64 4.97 -10.00
N PRO A 101 -14.81 5.15 -10.66
CA PRO A 101 -15.56 4.03 -11.19
C PRO A 101 -14.65 3.21 -12.12
N LEU A 102 -14.87 1.88 -12.13
CA LEU A 102 -14.14 0.96 -13.00
C LEU A 102 -14.20 1.48 -14.44
N PRO A 103 -13.07 1.62 -15.15
CA PRO A 103 -13.11 2.05 -16.55
C PRO A 103 -13.96 1.09 -17.39
N ALA A 104 -14.72 1.63 -18.35
CA ALA A 104 -15.61 0.82 -19.20
C ALA A 104 -14.86 -0.35 -19.88
N THR A 105 -13.64 -0.12 -20.36
CA THR A 105 -12.80 -1.18 -20.95
C THR A 105 -12.49 -2.29 -19.95
N ALA A 106 -12.15 -1.93 -18.70
CA ALA A 106 -11.88 -2.92 -17.66
C ALA A 106 -13.14 -3.71 -17.26
N ALA A 107 -14.30 -3.04 -17.27
CA ALA A 107 -15.59 -3.69 -17.07
C ALA A 107 -15.91 -4.70 -18.18
N LEU A 108 -15.65 -4.35 -19.45
CA LEU A 108 -15.81 -5.27 -20.58
C LEU A 108 -14.90 -6.49 -20.48
N HIS A 109 -13.64 -6.31 -20.06
CA HIS A 109 -12.74 -7.44 -19.81
C HIS A 109 -13.24 -8.36 -18.70
N LEU A 110 -13.77 -7.79 -17.60
CA LEU A 110 -14.35 -8.56 -16.51
C LEU A 110 -15.58 -9.35 -16.97
N LEU A 111 -16.49 -8.69 -17.69
CA LEU A 111 -17.70 -9.32 -18.24
C LEU A 111 -17.33 -10.47 -19.18
N ALA A 112 -16.38 -10.28 -20.09
CA ALA A 112 -15.93 -11.33 -20.99
C ALA A 112 -15.36 -12.53 -20.22
N PHE A 113 -14.52 -12.27 -19.21
CA PHE A 113 -13.91 -13.34 -18.41
C PHE A 113 -14.94 -14.13 -17.61
N GLU A 114 -15.82 -13.45 -16.86
CA GLU A 114 -16.81 -14.12 -16.02
C GLU A 114 -17.90 -14.81 -16.87
N SER A 115 -18.31 -14.21 -18.01
CA SER A 115 -19.29 -14.85 -18.92
C SER A 115 -18.74 -16.13 -19.53
N ASN A 116 -17.46 -16.14 -19.95
CA ASN A 116 -16.82 -17.35 -20.42
C ASN A 116 -16.79 -18.42 -19.32
N PHE A 117 -16.42 -18.06 -18.10
CA PHE A 117 -16.44 -19.00 -16.97
C PHE A 117 -17.83 -19.61 -16.75
N VAL A 118 -18.89 -18.80 -16.76
CA VAL A 118 -20.28 -19.29 -16.62
C VAL A 118 -20.65 -20.22 -17.78
N ALA A 119 -20.29 -19.89 -19.02
CA ALA A 119 -20.56 -20.73 -20.18
C ALA A 119 -19.87 -22.10 -20.09
N PHE A 120 -18.59 -22.13 -19.70
CA PHE A 120 -17.86 -23.38 -19.48
C PHE A 120 -18.46 -24.19 -18.32
N ALA A 121 -18.83 -23.52 -17.22
CA ALA A 121 -19.46 -24.18 -16.09
C ALA A 121 -20.81 -24.83 -16.48
N ALA A 122 -21.64 -24.11 -17.24
CA ALA A 122 -22.89 -24.64 -17.77
C ALA A 122 -22.66 -25.83 -18.72
N GLY A 123 -21.66 -25.73 -19.60
CA GLY A 123 -21.24 -26.83 -20.47
C GLY A 123 -20.86 -28.08 -19.67
N SER A 124 -20.02 -27.94 -18.64
CA SER A 124 -19.62 -29.06 -17.77
C SER A 124 -20.81 -29.71 -17.08
N LEU A 125 -21.74 -28.91 -16.54
CA LEU A 125 -22.97 -29.42 -15.92
C LEU A 125 -23.83 -30.20 -16.93
N ALA A 126 -23.97 -29.69 -18.17
CA ALA A 126 -24.71 -30.38 -19.24
C ALA A 126 -24.08 -31.73 -19.63
N HIS A 127 -22.77 -31.89 -19.43
CA HIS A 127 -22.05 -33.15 -19.63
C HIS A 127 -22.02 -34.04 -18.37
N GLY A 128 -22.80 -33.71 -17.34
CA GLY A 128 -22.96 -34.54 -16.14
C GLY A 128 -21.86 -34.35 -15.10
N VAL A 129 -21.02 -33.32 -15.21
CA VAL A 129 -20.02 -33.02 -14.18
C VAL A 129 -20.72 -32.51 -12.91
N ILE A 130 -20.50 -33.19 -11.78
CA ILE A 130 -21.02 -32.76 -10.48
C ILE A 130 -20.04 -31.78 -9.86
N PHE A 131 -20.51 -30.58 -9.56
CA PHE A 131 -19.69 -29.53 -8.95
C PHE A 131 -19.44 -29.80 -7.47
N THR A 132 -18.24 -29.48 -7.01
CA THR A 132 -17.91 -29.36 -5.58
C THR A 132 -18.51 -28.08 -5.00
N ASP A 133 -18.46 -27.92 -3.68
CA ASP A 133 -18.83 -26.64 -3.03
C ASP A 133 -17.96 -25.48 -3.50
N GLN A 134 -16.68 -25.74 -3.76
CA GLN A 134 -15.75 -24.73 -4.26
C GLN A 134 -16.12 -24.27 -5.69
N ASP A 135 -16.51 -25.20 -6.55
CA ASP A 135 -16.95 -24.88 -7.92
C ASP A 135 -18.25 -24.05 -7.90
N ARG A 136 -19.22 -24.45 -7.06
CA ARG A 136 -20.46 -23.69 -6.84
C ARG A 136 -20.18 -22.29 -6.33
N ALA A 137 -19.31 -22.15 -5.33
CA ALA A 137 -18.93 -20.86 -4.78
C ALA A 137 -18.30 -19.95 -5.86
N ARG A 138 -17.42 -20.50 -6.70
CA ARG A 138 -16.80 -19.73 -7.79
C ARG A 138 -17.81 -19.28 -8.84
N LEU A 139 -18.80 -20.13 -9.16
CA LEU A 139 -19.89 -19.78 -10.08
C LEU A 139 -20.75 -18.63 -9.53
N TYR A 140 -21.08 -18.65 -8.24
CA TYR A 140 -21.80 -17.54 -7.62
C TYR A 140 -20.98 -16.24 -7.58
N VAL A 141 -19.67 -16.33 -7.37
CA VAL A 141 -18.78 -15.15 -7.47
C VAL A 141 -18.79 -14.59 -8.89
N ALA A 142 -18.79 -15.44 -9.93
CA ALA A 142 -18.87 -15.00 -11.32
C ALA A 142 -20.18 -14.25 -11.59
N ALA A 143 -21.31 -14.86 -11.23
CA ALA A 143 -22.63 -14.27 -11.41
C ALA A 143 -22.75 -12.92 -10.69
N ARG A 144 -22.32 -12.85 -9.43
CA ARG A 144 -22.33 -11.61 -8.66
C ARG A 144 -21.50 -10.50 -9.30
N ARG A 145 -20.30 -10.82 -9.81
CA ARG A 145 -19.44 -9.84 -10.48
C ARG A 145 -20.07 -9.29 -11.76
N ILE A 146 -20.77 -10.13 -12.51
CA ILE A 146 -21.52 -9.70 -13.71
C ILE A 146 -22.62 -8.72 -13.31
N SER A 147 -23.45 -9.05 -12.31
CA SER A 147 -24.52 -8.17 -11.83
C SER A 147 -23.99 -6.85 -11.25
N GLN A 148 -22.85 -6.88 -10.55
CA GLN A 148 -22.23 -5.66 -10.02
C GLN A 148 -21.76 -4.72 -11.12
N VAL A 149 -21.29 -5.24 -12.27
CA VAL A 149 -20.95 -4.39 -13.40
C VAL A 149 -22.20 -3.67 -13.92
N GLU A 150 -23.34 -4.35 -14.03
CA GLU A 150 -24.61 -3.70 -14.40
C GLU A 150 -24.94 -2.53 -13.47
N GLU A 151 -24.92 -2.76 -12.15
CA GLU A 151 -25.19 -1.72 -11.13
C GLU A 151 -24.21 -0.53 -11.20
N MET A 152 -22.98 -0.75 -11.66
CA MET A 152 -21.95 0.31 -11.75
C MET A 152 -22.12 1.23 -12.96
N PHE A 153 -22.87 0.80 -13.99
CA PHE A 153 -23.07 1.55 -15.23
C PHE A 153 -24.55 1.86 -15.54
N ALA A 154 -25.49 1.45 -14.68
CA ALA A 154 -26.90 1.85 -14.70
C ALA A 154 -27.10 3.26 -14.14
#